data_AF-A0A4Z0Z1G3-F1
#
_entry.id   AF-A0A4Z0Z1G3-F1
#
_cell.length_a   1.000
_cell.length_b   1.000
_cell.length_c   1.000
_cell.angle_alpha   90.00
_cell.angle_beta   90.00
_cell.angle_gamma   90.00
#
_symmetry.space_group_name_H-M   'P 1'
#
loop_
_entity.id
_entity.type
_entity.pdbx_description
1 polymer ?
#
loop_
_entity_poly.entity_id
_entity_poly.type
_entity_poly.pdbx_seq_one_letter_code
_entity_poly.pdbx_strand_id
1 'polypeptide(L)'
;MPPYTGDSLADAAFDVTNGGLSMTKGAEKHGVPKWALSHRLNGRLSRTEVVHPQRLLSDGQEAHVFQWILRQETLGNAPSHSAVREIAVSMAKVNGHTARLGANWMDGFKKRHPEIHTKVGKRQEACRFKAFTPKAVSCYFEHRESFGWVKPKNIFNIDEGGIMAGFGIDSLVLGSLESIKSFLKSPQGRGWTSFIERISAAGVDLDPGIIFKGKNLQLQWFIEEFREVANWHGKHFLSISSDGG
;
A
#
# COMPACT_ATOMS: atom_id res chain seq x y z
N MET A 1 15.53 40.97 18.34
CA MET A 1 14.18 41.01 18.95
C MET A 1 13.82 39.58 19.36
N PRO A 2 13.33 39.35 20.58
CA PRO A 2 12.97 38.00 20.99
C PRO A 2 11.79 37.48 20.14
N PRO A 3 11.79 36.19 19.76
CA PRO A 3 10.64 35.57 19.12
C PRO A 3 9.49 35.48 20.12
N TYR A 4 8.31 35.97 19.74
CA TYR A 4 7.06 35.78 20.50
C TYR A 4 6.20 34.73 19.80
N THR A 5 5.41 33.96 20.56
CA THR A 5 4.54 32.91 20.03
C THR A 5 3.13 33.43 19.77
N GLY A 6 2.35 32.72 18.94
CA GLY A 6 0.94 33.05 18.69
C GLY A 6 0.10 32.99 19.98
N ASP A 7 0.43 32.04 20.85
CA ASP A 7 -0.25 31.84 22.13
C ASP A 7 0.01 33.00 23.10
N SER A 8 1.26 33.47 23.21
CA SER A 8 1.58 34.62 24.08
C SER A 8 0.91 35.91 23.61
N LEU A 9 0.65 36.04 22.30
CA LEU A 9 -0.11 37.16 21.74
C LEU A 9 -1.61 37.04 22.01
N ALA A 10 -2.16 35.83 22.01
CA ALA A 10 -3.55 35.57 22.35
C ALA A 10 -3.84 35.83 23.84
N ASP A 11 -2.96 35.35 24.72
CA ASP A 11 -3.05 35.56 26.17
C ASP A 11 -2.93 37.05 26.52
N ALA A 12 -2.01 37.78 25.86
CA ALA A 12 -1.89 39.22 26.02
C ALA A 12 -3.14 39.98 25.56
N ALA A 13 -3.78 39.55 24.47
CA ALA A 13 -5.03 40.16 24.00
C ALA A 13 -6.19 39.88 24.98
N PHE A 14 -6.27 38.67 25.54
CA PHE A 14 -7.26 38.29 26.54
C PHE A 14 -7.10 39.11 27.83
N ASP A 15 -5.88 39.27 28.33
CA ASP A 15 -5.59 40.06 29.53
C ASP A 15 -5.93 41.55 29.37
N VAL A 16 -5.85 42.09 28.15
CA VAL A 16 -6.22 43.50 27.86
C VAL A 16 -7.73 43.67 27.71
N THR A 17 -8.42 42.72 27.07
CA THR A 17 -9.86 42.81 26.80
C THR A 17 -10.71 42.36 27.97
N ASN A 18 -10.38 41.25 28.61
CA ASN A 18 -11.14 40.65 29.71
C ASN A 18 -10.44 40.80 31.07
N GLY A 19 -9.10 40.88 31.09
CA GLY A 19 -8.32 41.03 32.31
C GLY A 19 -8.14 42.48 32.80
N GLY A 20 -8.62 43.47 32.04
CA GLY A 20 -8.56 44.89 32.40
C GLY A 20 -7.15 45.50 32.43
N LEU A 21 -6.14 44.81 31.90
CA LEU A 21 -4.79 45.36 31.81
C LEU A 21 -4.68 46.41 30.70
N SER A 22 -3.86 47.43 30.93
CA SER A 22 -3.51 48.34 29.84
C SER A 22 -2.66 47.63 28.79
N MET A 23 -2.77 48.04 27.53
CA MET A 23 -2.00 47.45 26.41
C MET A 23 -0.48 47.41 26.69
N THR A 24 0.06 48.42 27.39
CA THR A 24 1.46 48.46 27.80
C THR A 24 1.79 47.36 28.81
N LYS A 25 0.99 47.21 29.87
CA LYS A 25 1.19 46.16 30.89
C LYS A 25 0.99 44.77 30.33
N GLY A 26 -0.01 44.56 29.46
CA GLY A 26 -0.22 43.28 28.79
C GLY A 26 0.94 42.90 27.87
N ALA A 27 1.47 43.86 27.11
CA ALA A 27 2.63 43.65 26.24
C ALA A 27 3.90 43.29 27.03
N GLU A 28 4.18 43.99 28.13
CA GLU A 28 5.34 43.72 28.98
C GLU A 28 5.23 42.39 29.72
N LYS A 29 4.04 42.07 30.26
CA LYS A 29 3.78 40.82 30.99
C LYS A 29 4.04 39.58 30.13
N HIS A 30 3.66 39.64 28.85
CA HIS A 30 3.75 38.51 27.91
C HIS A 30 4.91 38.60 26.94
N GLY A 31 5.79 39.61 27.09
CA GLY A 31 6.95 39.81 26.22
C GLY A 31 6.60 40.04 24.74
N VAL A 32 5.40 40.53 24.44
CA VAL A 32 4.93 40.76 23.06
C VAL A 32 5.11 42.22 22.64
N PRO A 33 5.48 42.51 21.38
CA PRO A 33 5.55 43.88 20.89
C PRO A 33 4.19 44.56 20.91
N LYS A 34 4.12 45.82 21.39
CA LYS A 34 2.88 46.60 21.45
C LYS A 34 2.16 46.72 20.11
N TRP A 35 2.90 46.83 19.00
CA TRP A 35 2.33 46.90 17.65
C TRP A 35 1.62 45.59 17.25
N ALA A 36 2.14 44.44 17.66
CA ALA A 36 1.55 43.13 17.35
C ALA A 36 0.24 42.94 18.15
N LEU A 37 0.25 43.33 19.42
CA LEU A 37 -0.93 43.32 20.28
C LEU A 37 -2.00 44.31 19.78
N SER A 38 -1.60 45.50 19.34
CA SER A 38 -2.51 46.48 18.72
C SER A 38 -3.14 45.94 17.44
N HIS A 39 -2.37 45.29 16.56
CA HIS A 39 -2.94 44.63 15.38
C HIS A 39 -3.95 43.54 15.76
N ARG A 40 -3.65 42.74 16.78
CA ARG A 40 -4.56 41.69 17.27
C ARG A 40 -5.88 42.26 17.81
N LEU A 41 -5.81 43.31 18.62
CA LEU A 41 -6.98 43.99 19.19
C LEU A 41 -7.84 44.67 18.11
N ASN A 42 -7.22 45.13 17.02
CA ASN A 42 -7.91 45.66 15.85
C ASN A 42 -8.44 44.57 14.89
N GLY A 43 -8.49 43.31 15.33
CA GLY A 43 -9.07 42.20 14.56
C GLY A 43 -8.16 41.66 13.45
N ARG A 44 -6.89 42.06 13.39
CA ARG A 44 -5.95 41.53 12.40
C ARG A 44 -5.44 40.15 12.86
N LEU A 45 -5.81 39.13 12.10
CA LEU A 45 -5.32 37.77 12.31
C LEU A 45 -3.84 37.65 11.92
N SER A 46 -3.09 36.78 12.61
CA SER A 46 -1.69 36.50 12.27
C SER A 46 -1.60 35.85 10.89
N ARG A 47 -0.44 35.97 10.23
CA ARG A 47 -0.25 35.36 8.90
C ARG A 47 -0.55 33.86 8.90
N THR A 48 -0.21 33.15 9.98
CA THR A 48 -0.51 31.73 10.21
C THR A 48 -2.00 31.43 10.29
N GLU A 49 -2.78 32.28 10.96
CA GLU A 49 -4.24 32.14 11.03
C GLU A 49 -4.91 32.56 9.72
N VAL A 50 -4.32 33.53 9.01
CA VAL A 50 -4.73 33.96 7.65
C VAL A 50 -4.36 32.94 6.57
N VAL A 51 -3.61 31.86 6.87
CA VAL A 51 -3.42 30.74 5.92
C VAL A 51 -4.65 29.82 5.87
N HIS A 52 -5.50 29.80 6.91
CA HIS A 52 -6.73 28.98 6.94
C HIS A 52 -7.79 29.27 5.85
N PRO A 53 -8.09 30.52 5.45
CA PRO A 53 -9.10 30.82 4.45
C PRO A 53 -8.76 30.32 3.03
N GLN A 54 -7.53 29.85 2.76
CA GLN A 54 -7.16 29.27 1.46
C GLN A 54 -7.27 27.74 1.45
N ARG A 55 -7.63 27.09 2.57
CA ARG A 55 -7.83 25.64 2.63
C ARG A 55 -9.29 25.30 2.33
N LEU A 56 -9.51 24.34 1.42
CA LEU A 56 -10.86 23.87 1.09
C LEU A 56 -11.49 23.04 2.23
N LEU A 57 -10.65 22.43 3.06
CA LEU A 57 -11.06 21.66 4.24
C LEU A 57 -10.45 22.29 5.48
N SER A 58 -11.23 22.32 6.57
CA SER A 58 -10.71 22.72 7.88
C SER A 58 -9.81 21.63 8.46
N ASP A 59 -8.97 21.99 9.43
CA ASP A 59 -8.05 21.04 10.07
C ASP A 59 -8.80 19.87 10.73
N GLY A 60 -9.99 20.11 11.29
CA GLY A 60 -10.85 19.05 11.83
C GLY A 60 -11.38 18.08 10.76
N GLN A 61 -11.74 18.60 9.58
CA GLN A 61 -12.19 17.76 8.46
C GLN A 61 -11.02 16.96 7.87
N GLU A 62 -9.84 17.59 7.76
CA GLU A 62 -8.63 16.92 7.30
C GLU A 62 -8.25 15.77 8.27
N ALA A 63 -8.39 16.00 9.57
CA ALA A 63 -8.22 14.96 10.59
C ALA A 63 -9.22 13.80 10.45
N HIS A 64 -10.46 14.05 10.01
CA HIS A 64 -11.41 12.97 9.73
C HIS A 64 -10.98 12.13 8.53
N VAL A 65 -10.45 12.76 7.46
CA VAL A 65 -9.90 12.02 6.31
C VAL A 65 -8.70 11.18 6.74
N PHE A 66 -7.82 11.74 7.58
CA PHE A 66 -6.69 11.03 8.17
C PHE A 66 -7.14 9.79 8.97
N GLN A 67 -8.09 9.95 9.90
CA GLN A 67 -8.62 8.84 10.70
C GLN A 67 -9.30 7.78 9.84
N TRP A 68 -10.00 8.19 8.78
CA TRP A 68 -10.61 7.27 7.84
C TRP A 68 -9.56 6.42 7.11
N ILE A 69 -8.43 7.02 6.67
CA ILE A 69 -7.33 6.28 6.02
C ILE A 69 -6.77 5.20 6.96
N LEU A 70 -6.47 5.57 8.22
CA LEU A 70 -5.96 4.62 9.21
C LEU A 70 -6.97 3.49 9.48
N ARG A 71 -8.26 3.80 9.54
CA ARG A 71 -9.31 2.79 9.72
C ARG A 71 -9.43 1.84 8.52
N GLN A 72 -9.22 2.33 7.30
CA GLN A 72 -9.19 1.44 6.13
C GLN A 72 -7.99 0.50 6.19
N GLU A 73 -6.82 0.99 6.61
CA GLU A 73 -5.62 0.17 6.75
C GLU A 73 -5.80 -0.92 7.81
N THR A 74 -6.43 -0.64 8.95
CA THR A 74 -6.71 -1.67 9.98
C THR A 74 -7.70 -2.73 9.51
N LEU A 75 -8.58 -2.38 8.56
CA LEU A 75 -9.50 -3.32 7.92
C LEU A 75 -8.85 -4.12 6.77
N GLY A 76 -7.56 -3.88 6.48
CA GLY A 76 -6.84 -4.53 5.38
C GLY A 76 -7.18 -3.94 4.01
N ASN A 77 -7.86 -2.80 3.95
CA ASN A 77 -8.14 -2.09 2.71
C ASN A 77 -6.99 -1.14 2.35
N ALA A 78 -6.75 -1.00 1.04
CA ALA A 78 -5.75 -0.09 0.51
C ALA A 78 -6.44 1.09 -0.20
N PRO A 79 -6.79 2.18 0.51
CA PRO A 79 -7.44 3.33 -0.12
C PRO A 79 -6.47 3.99 -1.12
N SER A 80 -6.93 4.13 -2.37
CA SER A 80 -6.16 4.80 -3.42
C SER A 80 -6.14 6.32 -3.23
N HIS A 81 -5.20 7.01 -3.87
CA HIS A 81 -5.19 8.48 -3.87
C HIS A 81 -6.47 9.07 -4.45
N SER A 82 -7.07 8.43 -5.47
CA SER A 82 -8.34 8.89 -6.05
C SER A 82 -9.49 8.77 -5.05
N ALA A 83 -9.59 7.64 -4.33
CA ALA A 83 -10.63 7.43 -3.32
C ALA A 83 -10.52 8.44 -2.16
N VAL A 84 -9.30 8.71 -1.69
CA VAL A 84 -9.06 9.75 -0.66
C VAL A 84 -9.52 11.12 -1.17
N ARG A 85 -9.22 11.47 -2.42
CA ARG A 85 -9.68 12.73 -3.02
C ARG A 85 -11.19 12.79 -3.16
N GLU A 86 -11.85 11.71 -3.54
CA GLU A 86 -13.32 11.67 -3.65
C GLU A 86 -14.00 11.91 -2.30
N ILE A 87 -13.47 11.32 -1.23
CA ILE A 87 -13.97 11.55 0.13
C ILE A 87 -13.76 12.99 0.56
N ALA A 88 -12.56 13.53 0.31
CA ALA A 88 -12.26 14.93 0.60
C ALA A 88 -13.17 15.90 -0.19
N VAL A 89 -13.46 15.61 -1.47
CA VAL A 89 -14.43 16.38 -2.27
C VAL A 89 -15.84 16.24 -1.70
N SER A 90 -16.25 15.04 -1.31
CA SER A 90 -17.58 14.79 -0.74
C SER A 90 -17.76 15.56 0.56
N MET A 91 -16.74 15.56 1.44
CA MET A 91 -16.75 16.36 2.66
C MET A 91 -16.81 17.86 2.36
N ALA A 92 -16.05 18.36 1.38
CA ALA A 92 -16.09 19.77 0.99
C ALA A 92 -17.50 20.19 0.52
N LYS A 93 -18.16 19.35 -0.29
CA LYS A 93 -19.53 19.60 -0.78
C LYS A 93 -20.57 19.69 0.34
N VAL A 94 -20.48 18.81 1.34
CA VAL A 94 -21.38 18.85 2.51
C VAL A 94 -21.27 20.16 3.27
N ASN A 95 -20.08 20.78 3.27
CA ASN A 95 -19.82 22.07 3.92
C ASN A 95 -20.12 23.28 3.02
N GLY A 96 -20.81 23.08 1.89
CA GLY A 96 -21.18 24.17 0.97
C GLY A 96 -20.07 24.63 0.04
N HIS A 97 -18.92 23.97 0.04
CA HIS A 97 -17.84 24.27 -0.90
C HIS A 97 -18.05 23.51 -2.22
N THR A 98 -18.22 24.24 -3.32
CA THR A 98 -18.38 23.69 -4.67
C THR A 98 -17.07 23.60 -5.45
N ALA A 99 -15.97 24.13 -4.90
CA ALA A 99 -14.67 24.16 -5.56
C ALA A 99 -14.05 22.75 -5.66
N ARG A 100 -13.38 22.49 -6.79
CA ARG A 100 -12.62 21.25 -6.99
C ARG A 100 -11.33 21.29 -6.15
N LEU A 101 -10.95 20.16 -5.56
CA LEU A 101 -9.63 20.03 -4.92
C LEU A 101 -8.53 20.26 -5.97
N GLY A 102 -7.56 21.10 -5.64
CA GLY A 102 -6.38 21.34 -6.49
C GLY A 102 -5.58 20.06 -6.77
N ALA A 103 -4.86 20.00 -7.89
CA ALA A 103 -4.08 18.82 -8.28
C ALA A 103 -3.10 18.39 -7.16
N ASN A 104 -2.41 19.36 -6.56
CA ASN A 104 -1.39 19.13 -5.54
C ASN A 104 -1.94 18.97 -4.12
N TRP A 105 -3.27 18.90 -3.95
CA TRP A 105 -3.87 18.80 -2.61
C TRP A 105 -3.39 17.56 -1.84
N MET A 106 -3.25 16.42 -2.52
CA MET A 106 -2.80 15.16 -1.90
C MET A 106 -1.35 15.26 -1.40
N ASP A 107 -0.47 15.94 -2.14
CA ASP A 107 0.91 16.17 -1.72
C ASP A 107 0.98 17.13 -0.53
N GLY A 108 0.12 18.15 -0.52
CA GLY A 108 -0.05 19.03 0.63
C GLY A 108 -0.57 18.29 1.87
N PHE A 109 -1.56 17.41 1.71
CA PHE A 109 -2.12 16.58 2.77
C PHE A 109 -1.05 15.70 3.40
N LYS A 110 -0.24 15.01 2.60
CA LYS A 110 0.88 14.20 3.09
C LYS A 110 1.95 15.02 3.81
N LYS A 111 2.24 16.23 3.34
CA LYS A 111 3.18 17.14 4.01
C LYS A 111 2.67 17.58 5.39
N ARG A 112 1.35 17.68 5.57
CA ARG A 112 0.72 18.03 6.86
C ARG A 112 0.56 16.84 7.79
N HIS A 113 0.41 15.63 7.23
CA HIS A 113 0.29 14.37 7.96
C HIS A 113 1.47 13.44 7.65
N PRO A 114 2.65 13.70 8.22
CA PRO A 114 3.85 12.91 7.95
C PRO A 114 3.74 11.44 8.39
N GLU A 115 2.71 11.07 9.16
CA GLU A 115 2.44 9.68 9.53
C GLU A 115 1.95 8.85 8.33
N ILE A 116 1.35 9.49 7.31
CA ILE A 116 0.81 8.81 6.13
C ILE A 116 1.87 8.71 5.03
N HIS A 117 2.17 7.47 4.65
CA HIS A 117 3.13 7.14 3.60
C HIS A 117 2.47 6.42 2.44
N THR A 118 2.96 6.64 1.21
CA THR A 118 2.52 5.83 0.06
C THR A 118 3.25 4.49 0.08
N LYS A 119 2.50 3.40 0.20
CA LYS A 119 3.02 2.03 0.19
C LYS A 119 2.70 1.37 -1.15
N VAL A 120 3.60 0.50 -1.64
CA VAL A 120 3.32 -0.36 -2.79
C VAL A 120 2.35 -1.45 -2.33
N GLY A 121 1.12 -1.42 -2.85
CA GLY A 121 0.14 -2.47 -2.57
C GLY A 121 0.56 -3.77 -3.28
N LYS A 122 0.65 -4.88 -2.52
CA LYS A 122 0.78 -6.21 -3.12
C LYS A 122 -0.59 -6.67 -3.59
N ARG A 123 -0.69 -7.07 -4.86
CA ARG A 123 -1.93 -7.67 -5.38
C ARG A 123 -2.02 -9.09 -4.86
N GLN A 124 -3.15 -9.40 -4.22
CA GLN A 124 -3.52 -10.76 -3.84
C GLN A 124 -4.83 -11.10 -4.53
N GLU A 125 -5.01 -12.35 -4.91
CA GLU A 125 -6.25 -12.80 -5.52
C GLU A 125 -7.42 -12.57 -4.57
N ALA A 126 -8.50 -11.97 -5.07
CA ALA A 126 -9.66 -11.60 -4.25
C ALA A 126 -10.31 -12.82 -3.57
N CYS A 127 -10.27 -13.99 -4.21
CA CYS A 127 -10.74 -15.24 -3.61
C CYS A 127 -9.89 -15.64 -2.38
N ARG A 128 -8.56 -15.56 -2.48
CA ARG A 128 -7.65 -15.84 -1.35
C ARG A 128 -7.89 -14.88 -0.19
N PHE A 129 -8.04 -13.59 -0.48
CA PHE A 129 -8.33 -12.57 0.54
C PHE A 129 -9.66 -12.85 1.26
N LYS A 130 -10.71 -13.19 0.52
CA LYS A 130 -12.04 -13.51 1.09
C LYS A 130 -12.08 -14.84 1.84
N ALA A 131 -11.32 -15.84 1.39
CA ALA A 131 -11.27 -17.15 2.03
C ALA A 131 -10.51 -17.13 3.36
N PHE A 132 -9.58 -16.19 3.55
CA PHE A 132 -8.77 -16.04 4.76
C PHE A 132 -9.55 -15.37 5.90
N THR A 133 -10.59 -16.04 6.39
CA THR A 133 -11.35 -15.58 7.56
C THR A 133 -10.78 -16.17 8.85
N PRO A 134 -10.82 -15.46 10.00
CA PRO A 134 -10.36 -16.00 11.28
C PRO A 134 -10.98 -17.37 11.60
N LYS A 135 -12.28 -17.54 11.30
CA LYS A 135 -12.99 -18.82 11.50
C LYS A 135 -12.42 -19.94 10.63
N ALA A 136 -12.16 -19.68 9.34
CA ALA A 136 -11.58 -20.69 8.44
C ALA A 136 -10.16 -21.08 8.90
N VAL A 137 -9.37 -20.10 9.35
CA VAL A 137 -8.03 -20.33 9.89
C VAL A 137 -8.08 -21.16 11.17
N SER A 138 -8.93 -20.80 12.14
CA SER A 138 -9.13 -21.57 13.39
C SER A 138 -9.57 -23.00 13.10
N CYS A 139 -10.58 -23.18 12.25
CA CYS A 139 -11.08 -24.50 11.86
C CYS A 139 -9.99 -25.37 11.23
N TYR A 140 -9.12 -24.79 10.39
CA TYR A 140 -8.00 -25.51 9.80
C TYR A 140 -7.01 -26.00 10.86
N PHE A 141 -6.62 -25.14 11.80
CA PHE A 141 -5.65 -25.51 12.84
C PHE A 141 -6.21 -26.53 13.83
N GLU A 142 -7.48 -26.39 14.24
CA GLU A 142 -8.18 -27.39 15.06
C GLU A 142 -8.22 -28.75 14.35
N HIS A 143 -8.57 -28.77 13.07
CA HIS A 143 -8.58 -29.99 12.27
C HIS A 143 -7.16 -30.58 12.11
N ARG A 144 -6.14 -29.73 11.93
CA ARG A 144 -4.74 -30.16 11.85
C ARG A 144 -4.26 -30.82 13.14
N GLU A 145 -4.64 -30.30 14.31
CA GLU A 145 -4.28 -30.88 15.61
C GLU A 145 -4.88 -32.29 15.81
N SER A 146 -6.04 -32.57 15.22
CA SER A 146 -6.65 -33.91 15.27
C SER A 146 -5.78 -35.01 14.65
N PHE A 147 -4.86 -34.65 13.75
CA PHE A 147 -3.89 -35.57 13.13
C PHE A 147 -2.53 -35.56 13.84
N GLY A 148 -2.47 -35.22 15.13
CA GLY A 148 -1.22 -35.18 15.91
C GLY A 148 -0.41 -36.50 15.94
N TRP A 149 -1.00 -37.62 15.51
CA TRP A 149 -0.33 -38.90 15.33
C TRP A 149 0.55 -38.98 14.07
N VAL A 150 0.35 -38.09 13.09
CA VAL A 150 1.19 -38.02 11.89
C VAL A 150 2.50 -37.31 12.22
N LYS A 151 3.62 -38.01 12.04
CA LYS A 151 4.96 -37.45 12.32
C LYS A 151 5.25 -36.26 11.39
N PRO A 152 5.94 -35.20 11.87
CA PRO A 152 6.26 -34.02 11.04
C PRO A 152 6.97 -34.34 9.72
N LYS A 153 7.82 -35.37 9.70
CA LYS A 153 8.49 -35.85 8.49
C LYS A 153 7.56 -36.37 7.39
N ASN A 154 6.31 -36.70 7.73
CA ASN A 154 5.29 -37.20 6.82
C ASN A 154 4.23 -36.13 6.48
N ILE A 155 4.39 -34.90 6.98
CA ILE A 155 3.53 -33.77 6.67
C ILE A 155 4.26 -32.93 5.63
N PHE A 156 3.69 -32.75 4.45
CA PHE A 156 4.33 -32.00 3.35
C PHE A 156 3.50 -30.76 3.01
N ASN A 157 4.18 -29.63 2.86
CA ASN A 157 3.65 -28.49 2.14
C ASN A 157 3.97 -28.68 0.66
N ILE A 158 2.93 -28.67 -0.18
CA ILE A 158 3.05 -28.83 -1.63
C ILE A 158 2.58 -27.53 -2.26
N ASP A 159 3.41 -26.95 -3.11
CA ASP A 159 3.04 -25.76 -3.89
C ASP A 159 3.37 -25.95 -5.36
N GLU A 160 2.62 -25.27 -6.23
CA GLU A 160 2.81 -25.30 -7.67
C GLU A 160 3.27 -23.92 -8.17
N GLY A 161 4.49 -23.88 -8.73
CA GLY A 161 5.04 -22.71 -9.41
C GLY A 161 4.95 -22.87 -10.93
N GLY A 162 4.54 -21.83 -11.65
CA GLY A 162 4.51 -21.84 -13.12
C GLY A 162 5.55 -20.89 -13.70
N ILE A 163 6.37 -21.36 -14.64
CA ILE A 163 7.21 -20.51 -15.49
C ILE A 163 6.63 -20.53 -16.89
N MET A 164 6.38 -19.34 -17.45
CA MET A 164 5.93 -19.20 -18.83
C MET A 164 7.14 -19.07 -19.76
N ALA A 165 7.24 -19.98 -20.74
CA ALA A 165 8.27 -19.91 -21.76
C ALA A 165 8.15 -18.60 -22.56
N GLY A 166 9.27 -17.90 -22.77
CA GLY A 166 9.31 -16.64 -23.54
C GLY A 166 8.85 -15.39 -22.79
N PHE A 167 8.48 -15.50 -21.51
CA PHE A 167 8.22 -14.34 -20.63
C PHE A 167 9.53 -13.90 -19.97
N GLY A 168 10.38 -13.21 -20.74
CA GLY A 168 11.55 -12.51 -20.20
C GLY A 168 11.14 -11.16 -19.60
N ILE A 169 11.84 -10.73 -18.54
CA ILE A 169 11.73 -9.38 -17.98
C ILE A 169 12.00 -8.38 -19.11
N ASP A 170 11.19 -7.30 -19.19
CA ASP A 170 11.41 -6.20 -20.14
C ASP A 170 12.88 -5.73 -20.06
N SER A 171 13.68 -6.06 -21.06
CA SER A 171 15.09 -5.67 -21.10
C SER A 171 15.21 -4.22 -21.58
N LEU A 172 16.13 -3.46 -20.98
CA LEU A 172 16.43 -2.11 -21.42
C LEU A 172 17.01 -2.19 -22.85
N VAL A 173 16.33 -1.60 -23.82
CA VAL A 173 16.75 -1.57 -25.22
C VAL A 173 17.14 -0.17 -25.65
N LEU A 174 18.23 -0.04 -26.41
CA LEU A 174 18.61 1.20 -27.05
C LEU A 174 17.76 1.39 -28.32
N GLY A 175 17.15 2.57 -28.46
CA GLY A 175 16.25 2.91 -29.58
C GLY A 175 16.44 4.35 -30.05
N SER A 176 15.91 4.66 -31.23
CA SER A 176 15.93 6.02 -31.80
C SER A 176 14.97 6.95 -31.04
N LEU A 177 15.31 8.24 -30.95
CA LEU A 177 14.44 9.30 -30.39
C LEU A 177 13.09 9.41 -31.11
N GLU A 178 13.00 8.93 -32.36
CA GLU A 178 11.80 8.98 -33.19
C GLU A 178 10.86 7.78 -32.95
N SER A 179 11.36 6.71 -32.32
CA SER A 179 10.56 5.52 -32.02
C SER A 179 10.07 5.56 -30.58
N ILE A 180 8.76 5.75 -30.39
CA ILE A 180 8.13 5.78 -29.05
C ILE A 180 8.11 4.39 -28.41
N LYS A 181 8.20 3.31 -29.20
CA LYS A 181 8.18 1.91 -28.71
C LYS A 181 9.10 1.02 -29.54
N SER A 182 9.84 0.16 -28.85
CA SER A 182 10.63 -0.92 -29.43
C SER A 182 9.97 -2.25 -29.08
N PHE A 183 9.63 -3.06 -30.09
CA PHE A 183 9.04 -4.38 -29.86
C PHE A 183 10.13 -5.45 -29.85
N LEU A 184 10.30 -6.11 -28.71
CA LEU A 184 11.09 -7.33 -28.62
C LEU A 184 10.26 -8.49 -29.16
N LYS A 185 10.78 -9.19 -30.19
CA LYS A 185 10.19 -10.45 -30.65
C LYS A 185 10.51 -11.54 -29.63
N SER A 186 9.52 -11.98 -28.86
CA SER A 186 9.58 -13.26 -28.17
C SER A 186 8.93 -14.35 -29.05
N PRO A 187 9.46 -15.58 -29.08
CA PRO A 187 8.69 -16.70 -29.58
C PRO A 187 7.50 -16.86 -28.63
N GLN A 188 6.31 -16.47 -29.08
CA GLN A 188 5.06 -16.48 -28.30
C GLN A 188 4.52 -17.91 -28.08
N GLY A 189 5.39 -18.84 -27.70
CA GLY A 189 4.96 -20.12 -27.17
C GLY A 189 4.42 -19.91 -25.77
N ARG A 190 3.09 -19.82 -25.62
CA ARG A 190 2.40 -19.82 -24.30
C ARG A 190 2.47 -21.20 -23.63
N GLY A 191 3.64 -21.81 -23.63
CA GLY A 191 3.93 -23.04 -22.90
C GLY A 191 4.17 -22.68 -21.45
N TRP A 192 3.27 -23.09 -20.58
CA TRP A 192 3.53 -23.10 -19.14
C TRP A 192 4.29 -24.39 -18.80
N THR A 193 5.36 -24.24 -18.04
CA THR A 193 6.02 -25.34 -17.33
C THR A 193 5.69 -25.17 -15.87
N SER A 194 5.04 -26.17 -15.28
CA SER A 194 4.71 -26.19 -13.86
C SER A 194 5.78 -26.97 -13.09
N PHE A 195 6.09 -26.51 -11.89
CA PHE A 195 6.98 -27.12 -10.94
C PHE A 195 6.19 -27.42 -9.67
N ILE A 196 6.23 -28.65 -9.20
CA ILE A 196 5.62 -29.08 -7.94
C ILE A 196 6.74 -29.21 -6.92
N GLU A 197 6.79 -28.28 -5.99
CA GLU A 197 7.78 -28.23 -4.91
C GLU A 197 7.16 -28.77 -3.62
N ARG A 198 7.95 -29.52 -2.84
CA ARG A 198 7.44 -30.25 -1.67
C ARG A 198 8.44 -30.24 -0.53
N ILE A 199 8.09 -29.56 0.55
CA ILE A 199 8.93 -29.48 1.75
C ILE A 199 8.18 -30.12 2.92
N SER A 200 8.82 -31.07 3.61
CA SER A 200 8.25 -31.67 4.81
C SER A 200 8.27 -30.69 5.99
N ALA A 201 7.37 -30.87 6.96
CA ALA A 201 7.38 -30.09 8.20
C ALA A 201 8.63 -30.37 9.08
N ALA A 202 9.44 -31.38 8.71
CA ALA A 202 10.76 -31.63 9.30
C ALA A 202 11.91 -30.88 8.57
N GLY A 203 11.61 -30.09 7.53
CA GLY A 203 12.59 -29.34 6.74
C GLY A 203 13.34 -30.16 5.68
N VAL A 204 12.90 -31.39 5.43
CA VAL A 204 13.41 -32.20 4.31
C VAL A 204 12.70 -31.79 3.04
N ASP A 205 13.48 -31.37 2.04
CA ASP A 205 13.02 -31.09 0.68
C ASP A 205 13.00 -32.36 -0.17
N LEU A 206 12.04 -32.44 -1.10
CA LEU A 206 11.93 -33.54 -2.06
C LEU A 206 12.20 -33.03 -3.46
N ASP A 207 12.76 -33.90 -4.30
CA ASP A 207 13.02 -33.58 -5.71
C ASP A 207 11.74 -33.01 -6.38
N PRO A 208 11.85 -31.84 -7.03
CA PRO A 208 10.70 -31.15 -7.61
C PRO A 208 10.14 -31.95 -8.79
N GLY A 209 8.82 -31.97 -8.91
CA GLY A 209 8.13 -32.52 -10.07
C GLY A 209 8.01 -31.48 -11.17
N ILE A 210 8.44 -31.76 -12.39
CA ILE A 210 8.32 -30.82 -13.52
C ILE A 210 7.28 -31.34 -14.51
N ILE A 211 6.29 -30.51 -14.81
CA ILE A 211 5.21 -30.80 -15.75
C ILE A 211 5.32 -29.87 -16.95
N PHE A 212 5.55 -30.47 -18.12
CA PHE A 212 5.57 -29.75 -19.39
C PHE A 212 4.23 -29.90 -20.12
N LYS A 213 3.76 -28.81 -20.74
CA LYS A 213 2.63 -28.86 -21.66
C LYS A 213 3.03 -29.59 -22.95
N GLY A 214 2.38 -30.70 -23.28
CA GLY A 214 2.63 -31.41 -24.53
C GLY A 214 1.59 -32.50 -24.83
N LYS A 215 1.35 -32.76 -26.12
CA LYS A 215 0.49 -33.87 -26.59
C LYS A 215 1.27 -35.18 -26.75
N ASN A 216 2.53 -35.08 -27.15
CA ASN A 216 3.47 -36.18 -27.26
C ASN A 216 4.76 -35.80 -26.54
N LEU A 217 5.30 -36.72 -25.74
CA LEU A 217 6.57 -36.54 -25.04
C LEU A 217 7.71 -36.73 -26.04
N GLN A 218 8.41 -35.65 -26.41
CA GLN A 218 9.63 -35.77 -27.18
C GLN A 218 10.82 -35.95 -26.22
N LEU A 219 11.37 -37.18 -26.15
CA LEU A 219 12.49 -37.51 -25.25
C LEU A 219 13.75 -36.65 -25.50
N GLN A 220 13.90 -36.10 -26.72
CA GLN A 220 14.98 -35.19 -27.10
C GLN A 220 14.92 -33.81 -26.41
N TRP A 221 13.82 -33.47 -25.73
CA TRP A 221 13.70 -32.20 -24.97
C TRP A 221 14.41 -32.24 -23.61
N PHE A 222 14.80 -33.43 -23.15
CA PHE A 222 15.48 -33.61 -21.88
C PHE A 222 16.98 -33.73 -22.14
N ILE A 223 17.70 -32.62 -21.95
CA ILE A 223 19.17 -32.58 -21.93
C ILE A 223 19.65 -33.45 -20.75
N GLU A 224 20.81 -34.12 -20.88
CA GLU A 224 21.36 -34.96 -19.80
C GLU A 224 21.51 -34.20 -18.46
N GLU A 225 21.75 -32.89 -18.51
CA GLU A 225 21.80 -31.96 -17.38
C GLU A 225 20.53 -31.99 -16.50
N PHE A 226 19.34 -32.23 -17.06
CA PHE A 226 18.11 -32.35 -16.26
C PHE A 226 18.08 -33.58 -15.36
N ARG A 227 18.86 -34.61 -15.69
CA ARG A 227 19.00 -35.82 -14.85
C ARG A 227 19.84 -35.56 -13.60
N GLU A 228 20.59 -34.48 -13.55
CA GLU A 228 21.41 -34.09 -12.38
C GLU A 228 20.59 -33.32 -11.34
N VAL A 229 19.51 -32.63 -11.76
CA VAL A 229 18.71 -31.73 -10.92
C VAL A 229 17.47 -32.42 -10.32
N ALA A 230 17.00 -33.51 -10.93
CA ALA A 230 15.92 -34.33 -10.39
C ALA A 230 16.20 -35.80 -10.70
N ASN A 231 16.01 -36.71 -9.73
CA ASN A 231 16.04 -38.15 -9.99
C ASN A 231 14.89 -38.55 -10.91
N TRP A 232 15.12 -38.41 -12.21
CA TRP A 232 14.12 -38.67 -13.22
C TRP A 232 14.04 -40.17 -13.50
N HIS A 233 13.33 -40.89 -12.64
CA HIS A 233 12.86 -42.22 -12.95
C HIS A 233 11.57 -42.08 -13.77
N GLY A 234 11.58 -42.53 -15.03
CA GLY A 234 10.47 -42.45 -16.00
C GLY A 234 9.18 -43.20 -15.63
N LYS A 235 8.92 -43.36 -14.33
CA LYS A 235 7.67 -43.79 -13.72
C LYS A 235 7.52 -42.91 -12.49
N HIS A 236 6.65 -41.91 -12.52
CA HIS A 236 5.76 -41.53 -11.42
C HIS A 236 5.05 -40.22 -11.82
N PHE A 237 3.77 -40.36 -12.17
CA PHE A 237 2.76 -39.33 -12.45
C PHE A 237 2.90 -38.54 -13.76
N LEU A 238 2.44 -39.17 -14.86
CA LEU A 238 1.92 -38.47 -16.03
C LEU A 238 0.43 -38.18 -15.83
N SER A 239 0.06 -36.91 -15.79
CA SER A 239 -1.32 -36.45 -15.99
C SER A 239 -1.33 -35.53 -17.20
N ILE A 240 -1.78 -36.04 -18.34
CA ILE A 240 -2.07 -35.24 -19.52
C ILE A 240 -3.45 -34.62 -19.27
N SER A 241 -3.52 -33.34 -18.93
CA SER A 241 -4.78 -32.60 -18.99
C SER A 241 -5.15 -32.41 -20.46
N SER A 242 -6.21 -33.09 -20.90
CA SER A 242 -6.87 -32.83 -22.17
C SER A 242 -8.07 -31.91 -21.92
N ASP A 243 -7.84 -30.60 -21.90
CA ASP A 243 -8.94 -29.65 -22.05
C ASP A 243 -9.32 -29.65 -23.54
N GLY A 244 -10.29 -30.49 -23.89
CA GLY A 244 -10.94 -30.50 -25.19
C GLY A 244 -12.08 -29.49 -25.22
N GLY A 245 -12.05 -28.63 -26.24
CA GLY A 245 -13.21 -28.06 -26.96
C GLY A 245 -14.23 -27.27 -26.17
#